data_AF-A0A8X6XH34-F1
#
_entry.id   AF-A0A8X6XH34-F1
#
_cell.length_a   1.000
_cell.length_b   1.000
_cell.length_c   1.000
_cell.angle_alpha   90.00
_cell.angle_beta   90.00
_cell.angle_gamma   90.00
#
_symmetry.space_group_name_H-M   'P 1'
#
loop_
_entity.id
_entity.type
_entity.pdbx_description
1 polymer ?
#
loop_
_entity_poly.entity_id
_entity_poly.type
_entity_poly.pdbx_seq_one_letter_code
_entity_poly.pdbx_strand_id
1 'polypeptide(L)'
;MGILHWTLLGIIDVKKTAKAVISDEHLLITRRYKIACTYCLKDEIQMLWRELPDIYKCDFLNARGLIRTRLYLLVYWTYYMRPELHKLDRKIREEYGARLSCHYFGILRAHVNQVAIEYFIGELSVQEKEHYFQDFFHSLEFTLVMSNNSPSNSYFSDIIYFLLNQMNENQRTGIFQRYAYHILKHFMEFPYGGMFLEIESMMQNYLTYDQRKALEKRYQETIRYFVFRTSGSNSR
;
A
#
# COMPACT_ATOMS: atom_id res chain seq x y z
N MET A 1 19.15 15.06 14.58
CA MET A 1 18.97 14.96 13.11
C MET A 1 17.54 14.53 12.84
N GLY A 2 16.92 15.05 11.76
CA GLY A 2 15.51 14.83 11.48
C GLY A 2 15.18 13.34 11.28
N ILE A 3 14.09 12.90 11.89
CA ILE A 3 13.58 11.52 11.86
C ILE A 3 13.08 11.11 10.46
N LEU A 4 12.81 12.09 9.59
CA LEU A 4 12.25 11.90 8.26
C LEU A 4 13.33 11.54 7.25
N HIS A 5 13.16 10.40 6.59
CA HIS A 5 13.96 9.99 5.44
C HIS A 5 13.17 10.24 4.16
N TRP A 6 13.83 10.79 3.15
CA TRP A 6 13.23 11.08 1.84
C TRP A 6 13.75 10.11 0.78
N THR A 7 12.91 9.77 -0.19
CA THR A 7 13.29 9.06 -1.41
C THR A 7 13.87 10.03 -2.44
N LEU A 8 14.46 9.48 -3.51
CA LEU A 8 14.94 10.27 -4.65
C LEU A 8 13.80 11.02 -5.38
N LEU A 9 12.56 10.57 -5.22
CA LEU A 9 11.36 11.21 -5.78
C LEU A 9 10.83 12.36 -4.90
N GLY A 10 11.50 12.66 -3.78
CA GLY A 10 11.07 13.72 -2.87
C GLY A 10 9.83 13.38 -2.04
N ILE A 11 9.52 12.09 -1.87
CA ILE A 11 8.49 11.60 -0.93
C ILE A 11 9.14 10.95 0.29
N ILE A 12 8.39 10.80 1.38
CA ILE A 12 8.91 10.19 2.61
C ILE A 12 9.14 8.69 2.37
N ASP A 13 10.35 8.22 2.63
CA ASP A 13 10.67 6.80 2.76
C ASP A 13 10.09 6.31 4.10
N VAL A 14 8.83 5.86 4.05
CA VAL A 14 8.07 5.46 5.23
C VAL A 14 8.74 4.31 5.98
N LYS A 15 9.43 3.41 5.27
CA LYS A 15 10.12 2.26 5.88
C LYS A 15 11.34 2.72 6.67
N LYS A 16 12.23 3.52 6.07
CA LYS A 16 13.41 4.05 6.77
C LYS A 16 13.02 4.99 7.91
N THR A 17 12.01 5.82 7.69
CA THR A 17 11.45 6.71 8.71
C THR A 17 10.91 5.91 9.89
N ALA A 18 10.11 4.86 9.65
CA ALA A 18 9.60 4.01 10.72
C ALA A 18 10.73 3.33 11.51
N LYS A 19 11.76 2.80 10.82
CA LYS A 19 12.95 2.22 11.47
C LYS A 19 13.70 3.24 12.33
N ALA A 20 13.87 4.47 11.84
CA ALA A 20 14.49 5.55 12.61
C ALA A 20 13.68 5.88 13.87
N VAL A 21 12.35 5.99 13.76
CA VAL A 21 11.46 6.21 14.92
C VAL A 21 11.56 5.06 15.93
N ILE A 22 11.59 3.82 15.46
CA ILE A 22 11.69 2.64 16.33
C ILE A 22 13.07 2.55 17.01
N SER A 23 14.10 3.18 16.47
CA SER A 23 15.44 3.18 17.06
C SER A 23 15.57 4.17 18.23
N ASP A 24 14.59 5.06 18.43
CA ASP A 24 14.56 5.99 19.56
C ASP A 24 14.18 5.27 20.86
N GLU A 25 15.15 5.10 21.76
CA GLU A 25 14.97 4.45 23.07
C GLU A 25 14.14 5.29 24.05
N HIS A 26 13.96 6.59 23.79
CA HIS A 26 13.04 7.42 24.59
C HIS A 26 11.56 7.07 24.31
N LEU A 27 11.28 6.42 23.18
CA LEU A 27 9.94 5.95 22.86
C LEU A 27 9.62 4.67 23.63
N LEU A 28 8.47 4.66 24.32
CA LEU A 28 7.99 3.47 25.03
C LEU A 28 8.03 2.23 24.14
N ILE A 29 8.52 1.11 24.67
CA ILE A 29 8.63 -0.17 23.94
C ILE A 29 7.30 -0.61 23.31
N THR A 30 6.18 -0.36 23.98
CA THR A 30 4.83 -0.67 23.45
C THR A 30 4.49 0.16 22.22
N ARG A 31 4.95 1.42 22.12
CA ARG A 31 4.78 2.29 20.95
C ARG A 31 5.71 1.87 19.83
N ARG A 32 6.98 1.59 20.13
CA ARG A 32 7.96 1.04 19.18
C ARG A 32 7.42 -0.24 18.53
N TYR A 33 6.91 -1.17 19.33
CA TYR A 33 6.29 -2.41 18.86
C TYR A 33 5.07 -2.16 17.96
N LYS A 34 4.15 -1.26 18.35
CA LYS A 34 2.99 -0.90 17.52
C LYS A 34 3.36 -0.31 16.17
N ILE A 35 4.40 0.53 16.11
CA ILE A 35 4.90 1.10 14.85
C ILE A 35 5.50 -0.03 14.01
N ALA A 36 6.33 -0.88 14.60
CA ALA A 36 6.93 -2.02 13.90
C ALA A 36 5.84 -2.92 13.28
N CYS A 37 4.80 -3.27 14.03
CA CYS A 37 3.65 -4.03 13.53
C CYS A 37 2.90 -3.30 12.41
N THR A 38 2.65 -1.99 12.56
CA THR A 38 1.94 -1.18 11.56
C THR A 38 2.65 -1.21 10.20
N TYR A 39 3.97 -1.18 10.19
CA TYR A 39 4.79 -1.20 8.97
C TYR A 39 5.34 -2.60 8.63
N CYS A 40 4.84 -3.66 9.27
CA CYS A 40 5.27 -5.05 9.04
C CYS A 40 6.80 -5.26 9.04
N LEU A 41 7.49 -4.59 9.97
CA LEU A 41 8.95 -4.64 10.10
C LEU A 41 9.39 -5.90 10.87
N LYS A 42 9.35 -7.05 10.20
CA LYS A 42 9.47 -8.40 10.80
C LYS A 42 10.64 -8.54 11.79
N ASP A 43 11.83 -8.09 11.41
CA ASP A 43 13.03 -8.22 12.24
C ASP A 43 12.92 -7.39 13.52
N GLU A 44 12.51 -6.13 13.39
CA GLU A 44 12.27 -5.23 14.52
C GLU A 44 11.14 -5.75 15.43
N ILE A 45 10.07 -6.31 14.85
CA ILE A 45 8.96 -6.91 15.62
C ILE A 45 9.49 -8.08 16.45
N GLN A 46 10.31 -8.96 15.87
CA GLN A 46 10.87 -10.10 16.59
C GLN A 46 11.76 -9.68 17.76
N MET A 47 12.61 -8.66 17.55
CA MET A 47 13.44 -8.10 18.62
C MET A 47 12.58 -7.51 19.74
N LEU A 48 11.69 -6.57 19.39
CA LEU A 48 10.84 -5.88 20.35
C LEU A 48 9.90 -6.83 21.08
N TRP A 49 9.42 -7.89 20.43
CA TRP A 49 8.57 -8.91 21.06
C TRP A 49 9.26 -9.63 22.22
N ARG A 50 10.57 -9.90 22.11
CA ARG A 50 11.35 -10.56 23.16
C ARG A 50 11.49 -9.68 24.40
N GLU A 51 11.67 -8.38 24.19
CA GLU A 51 11.81 -7.38 25.25
C GLU A 51 10.47 -6.94 25.85
N LEU A 52 9.37 -7.13 25.12
CA LEU A 52 8.06 -6.66 25.55
C LEU A 52 7.58 -7.44 26.81
N PRO A 53 7.16 -6.75 27.89
CA PRO A 53 6.57 -7.41 29.05
C PRO A 53 5.30 -8.21 28.72
N ASP A 54 5.12 -9.36 29.38
CA ASP A 54 4.01 -10.29 29.08
C ASP A 54 2.62 -9.71 29.30
N ILE A 55 2.47 -8.76 30.24
CA ILE A 55 1.21 -8.04 30.46
C ILE A 55 0.70 -7.40 29.16
N TYR A 56 1.58 -6.74 28.41
CA TYR A 56 1.22 -6.10 27.14
C TYR A 56 0.93 -7.12 26.04
N LYS A 57 1.67 -8.24 26.02
CA LYS A 57 1.42 -9.33 25.06
C LYS A 57 0.02 -9.93 25.24
N CYS A 58 -0.47 -10.02 26.48
CA CYS A 58 -1.80 -10.50 26.80
C CYS A 58 -2.89 -9.47 26.45
N ASP A 59 -2.64 -8.18 26.73
CA ASP A 59 -3.56 -7.10 26.41
C ASP A 59 -3.88 -7.01 24.92
N PHE A 60 -2.87 -7.21 24.06
CA PHE A 60 -3.06 -7.18 22.60
C PHE A 60 -3.96 -8.30 22.07
N LEU A 61 -4.04 -9.45 22.75
CA LEU A 61 -4.95 -10.54 22.39
C LEU A 61 -6.36 -10.35 22.94
N ASN A 62 -6.46 -9.81 24.16
CA ASN A 62 -7.72 -9.73 24.91
C ASN A 62 -8.61 -8.55 24.49
N ALA A 63 -8.07 -7.61 23.70
CA ALA A 63 -8.84 -6.51 23.16
C ALA A 63 -9.84 -7.01 22.11
N ARG A 64 -11.03 -7.38 22.60
CA ARG A 64 -12.19 -7.75 21.78
C ARG A 64 -12.48 -6.63 20.78
N GLY A 65 -12.74 -6.99 19.53
CA GLY A 65 -13.05 -6.04 18.46
C GLY A 65 -11.85 -5.51 17.66
N LEU A 66 -10.59 -5.81 18.02
CA LEU A 66 -9.43 -5.30 17.28
C LEU A 66 -9.28 -5.84 15.85
N ILE A 67 -9.90 -6.98 15.53
CA ILE A 67 -9.97 -7.47 14.14
C ILE A 67 -10.71 -6.46 13.24
N ARG A 68 -11.65 -5.70 13.82
CA ARG A 68 -12.44 -4.66 13.13
C ARG A 68 -11.78 -3.28 13.13
N THR A 69 -10.65 -3.08 13.82
CA THR A 69 -10.03 -1.75 13.99
C THR A 69 -8.73 -1.61 13.19
N ARG A 70 -8.18 -0.39 13.18
CA ARG A 70 -6.84 -0.05 12.66
C ARG A 70 -5.69 -0.82 13.34
N LEU A 71 -5.99 -1.60 14.38
CA LEU A 71 -5.00 -2.40 15.12
C LEU A 71 -4.94 -3.86 14.65
N TYR A 72 -5.59 -4.21 13.52
CA TYR A 72 -5.49 -5.57 12.97
C TYR A 72 -4.04 -6.03 12.81
N LEU A 73 -3.14 -5.18 12.33
CA LEU A 73 -1.73 -5.53 12.15
C LEU A 73 -1.06 -5.93 13.47
N LEU A 74 -1.37 -5.22 14.56
CA LEU A 74 -0.90 -5.57 15.89
C LEU A 74 -1.42 -6.96 16.32
N VAL A 75 -2.69 -7.25 16.05
CA VAL A 75 -3.30 -8.55 16.34
C VAL A 75 -2.64 -9.66 15.51
N TYR A 76 -2.50 -9.46 14.20
CA TYR A 76 -1.84 -10.39 13.29
C TYR A 76 -0.46 -10.76 13.81
N TRP A 77 0.38 -9.76 14.11
CA TRP A 77 1.73 -10.00 14.62
C TRP A 77 1.75 -10.67 15.99
N THR A 78 0.77 -10.41 16.85
CA THR A 78 0.65 -11.10 18.14
C THR A 78 0.33 -12.59 17.96
N TYR A 79 -0.54 -12.96 17.01
CA TYR A 79 -0.78 -14.36 16.66
C TYR A 79 0.42 -15.00 15.95
N TYR A 80 1.11 -14.25 15.08
CA TYR A 80 2.33 -14.67 14.39
C TYR A 80 3.42 -15.06 15.39
N MET A 81 3.67 -14.22 16.40
CA MET A 81 4.71 -14.44 17.40
C MET A 81 4.36 -15.53 18.44
N ARG A 82 3.10 -15.95 18.52
CA ARG A 82 2.60 -17.03 19.40
C ARG A 82 2.37 -18.37 18.68
N PRO A 83 3.02 -18.60 17.53
CA PRO A 83 2.64 -19.62 16.54
C PRO A 83 1.14 -19.95 16.38
N GLU A 84 0.25 -18.97 16.49
CA GLU A 84 -1.20 -19.18 16.56
C GLU A 84 -1.97 -18.61 15.36
N LEU A 85 -1.31 -18.32 14.24
CA LEU A 85 -1.97 -17.75 13.04
C LEU A 85 -3.19 -18.55 12.57
N HIS A 86 -3.17 -19.88 12.68
CA HIS A 86 -4.31 -20.72 12.33
C HIS A 86 -5.59 -20.37 13.12
N LYS A 87 -5.45 -19.91 14.38
CA LYS A 87 -6.59 -19.45 15.19
C LYS A 87 -7.16 -18.13 14.66
N LEU A 88 -6.29 -17.21 14.22
CA LEU A 88 -6.69 -15.96 13.60
C LEU A 88 -7.36 -16.20 12.25
N ASP A 89 -6.78 -17.06 11.42
CA ASP A 89 -7.31 -17.44 10.11
C ASP A 89 -8.72 -18.01 10.23
N ARG A 90 -8.92 -18.95 11.16
CA ARG A 90 -10.25 -19.51 11.46
C ARG A 90 -11.25 -18.42 11.86
N LYS A 91 -10.89 -17.51 12.77
CA LYS A 91 -11.77 -16.40 13.19
C LYS A 91 -12.18 -15.51 12.03
N ILE A 92 -11.24 -15.17 11.14
CA ILE A 92 -11.52 -14.34 9.97
C ILE A 92 -12.47 -15.06 9.02
N ARG A 93 -12.27 -16.35 8.79
CA ARG A 93 -13.17 -17.15 7.94
C ARG A 93 -14.57 -17.27 8.52
N GLU A 94 -14.70 -17.44 9.84
CA GLU A 94 -15.99 -17.49 10.53
C GLU A 94 -16.74 -16.16 10.43
N GLU A 95 -16.04 -15.03 10.51
CA GLU A 95 -16.66 -13.70 10.54
C GLU A 95 -16.90 -13.09 9.15
N TYR A 96 -16.00 -13.31 8.20
CA TYR A 96 -15.99 -12.65 6.89
C TYR A 96 -16.10 -13.60 5.70
N GLY A 97 -16.13 -14.92 5.93
CA GLY A 97 -16.30 -15.95 4.92
C GLY A 97 -15.02 -16.72 4.59
N ALA A 98 -15.20 -17.97 4.17
CA ALA A 98 -14.14 -18.97 4.03
C ALA A 98 -13.01 -18.64 3.02
N ARG A 99 -13.22 -17.62 2.16
CA ARG A 99 -12.29 -17.21 1.11
C ARG A 99 -11.19 -16.26 1.60
N LEU A 100 -11.36 -15.63 2.77
CA LEU A 100 -10.41 -14.65 3.27
C LEU A 100 -9.43 -15.31 4.25
N SER A 101 -8.17 -15.45 3.83
CA SER A 101 -7.10 -15.78 4.76
C SER A 101 -6.70 -14.56 5.61
N CYS A 102 -6.00 -14.82 6.72
CA CYS A 102 -5.44 -13.76 7.54
C CYS A 102 -4.43 -12.86 6.81
N HIS A 103 -3.74 -13.38 5.79
CA HIS A 103 -2.84 -12.59 4.95
C HIS A 103 -3.61 -11.68 4.01
N TYR A 104 -4.62 -12.22 3.31
CA TYR A 104 -5.50 -11.41 2.44
C TYR A 104 -6.18 -10.30 3.23
N PHE A 105 -6.71 -10.64 4.41
CA PHE A 105 -7.31 -9.65 5.31
C PHE A 105 -6.29 -8.62 5.80
N GLY A 106 -5.03 -9.02 6.00
CA GLY A 106 -3.92 -8.10 6.29
C GLY A 106 -3.74 -7.03 5.23
N ILE A 107 -3.84 -7.39 3.95
CA ILE A 107 -3.79 -6.43 2.84
C ILE A 107 -4.96 -5.45 2.92
N LEU A 108 -6.18 -5.95 3.12
CA LEU A 108 -7.38 -5.10 3.26
C LEU A 108 -7.27 -4.11 4.43
N ARG A 109 -6.51 -4.46 5.48
CA ARG A 109 -6.30 -3.62 6.68
C ARG A 109 -5.03 -2.77 6.63
N ALA A 110 -4.10 -3.06 5.73
CA ALA A 110 -2.91 -2.25 5.49
C ALA A 110 -3.24 -0.89 4.85
N HIS A 111 -4.45 -0.72 4.30
CA HIS A 111 -4.90 0.51 3.65
C HIS A 111 -3.93 0.99 2.56
N VAL A 112 -3.29 2.15 2.74
CA VAL A 112 -2.30 2.73 1.81
C VAL A 112 -0.86 2.53 2.31
N ASN A 113 -0.66 1.69 3.32
CA ASN A 113 0.68 1.37 3.82
C ASN A 113 1.36 0.36 2.87
N GLN A 114 2.09 0.89 1.90
CA GLN A 114 2.84 0.10 0.92
C GLN A 114 3.70 -0.99 1.57
N VAL A 115 4.45 -0.67 2.64
CA VAL A 115 5.36 -1.64 3.28
C VAL A 115 4.60 -2.85 3.82
N ALA A 116 3.43 -2.61 4.42
CA ALA A 116 2.58 -3.68 4.93
C ALA A 116 1.93 -4.48 3.79
N ILE A 117 1.48 -3.82 2.72
CA ILE A 117 0.92 -4.48 1.53
C ILE A 117 1.96 -5.39 0.88
N GLU A 118 3.17 -4.90 0.65
CA GLU A 118 4.29 -5.68 0.10
C GLU A 118 4.56 -6.92 0.94
N TYR A 119 4.60 -6.77 2.27
CA TYR A 119 4.78 -7.90 3.18
C TYR A 119 3.69 -8.96 2.98
N PHE A 120 2.42 -8.59 3.07
CA PHE A 120 1.34 -9.58 2.99
C PHE A 120 1.19 -10.19 1.60
N ILE A 121 1.48 -9.45 0.54
CA ILE A 121 1.54 -10.02 -0.80
C ILE A 121 2.64 -11.07 -0.88
N GLY A 122 3.80 -10.85 -0.25
CA GLY A 122 4.84 -11.87 -0.12
C GLY A 122 4.34 -13.18 0.50
N GLU A 123 3.42 -13.09 1.46
CA GLU A 123 2.85 -14.23 2.21
C GLU A 123 1.62 -14.88 1.55
N LEU A 124 1.05 -14.30 0.48
CA LEU A 124 -0.08 -14.89 -0.24
C LEU A 124 0.37 -16.10 -1.08
N SER A 125 -0.50 -17.12 -1.15
CA SER A 125 -0.37 -18.18 -2.14
C SER A 125 -0.55 -17.65 -3.57
N VAL A 126 -0.10 -18.41 -4.57
CA VAL A 126 -0.23 -18.03 -5.99
C VAL A 126 -1.69 -17.79 -6.38
N GLN A 127 -2.61 -18.62 -5.89
CA GLN A 127 -4.04 -18.51 -6.16
C GLN A 127 -4.65 -17.28 -5.50
N GLU A 128 -4.27 -16.97 -4.26
CA GLU A 128 -4.73 -15.76 -3.57
C GLU A 128 -4.19 -14.49 -4.25
N LYS A 129 -2.95 -14.50 -4.72
CA LYS A 129 -2.36 -13.38 -5.47
C LYS A 129 -3.16 -13.08 -6.74
N GLU A 130 -3.48 -14.11 -7.52
CA GLU A 130 -4.30 -13.94 -8.73
C GLU A 130 -5.64 -13.28 -8.40
N HIS A 131 -6.34 -13.78 -7.39
CA HIS A 131 -7.64 -13.23 -6.99
C HIS A 131 -7.50 -11.78 -6.50
N TYR A 132 -6.49 -11.51 -5.67
CA TYR A 132 -6.21 -10.18 -5.15
C TYR A 132 -5.95 -9.16 -6.26
N PHE A 133 -5.16 -9.53 -7.27
CA PHE A 133 -4.87 -8.63 -8.38
C PHE A 133 -6.15 -8.21 -9.10
N GLN A 134 -7.03 -9.16 -9.43
CA GLN A 134 -8.30 -8.85 -10.09
C GLN A 134 -9.18 -7.94 -9.22
N ASP A 135 -9.33 -8.28 -7.93
CA ASP A 135 -10.14 -7.52 -6.98
C ASP A 135 -9.61 -6.07 -6.81
N PHE A 136 -8.29 -5.91 -6.71
CA PHE A 136 -7.64 -4.61 -6.54
C PHE A 136 -7.91 -3.69 -7.73
N PHE A 137 -7.65 -4.14 -8.96
CA PHE A 137 -7.82 -3.29 -10.14
C PHE A 137 -9.30 -3.03 -10.46
N HIS A 138 -10.19 -3.99 -10.17
CA HIS A 138 -11.63 -3.74 -10.28
C HIS A 138 -12.11 -2.70 -9.26
N SER A 139 -11.65 -2.76 -8.00
CA SER A 139 -11.96 -1.73 -7.00
C SER A 139 -11.37 -0.37 -7.34
N LEU A 140 -10.20 -0.34 -7.98
CA LEU A 140 -9.53 0.88 -8.44
C LEU A 140 -10.38 1.58 -9.52
N GLU A 141 -10.85 0.82 -10.51
CA GLU A 141 -11.77 1.29 -11.56
C GLU A 141 -13.04 1.89 -10.93
N PHE A 142 -13.69 1.15 -10.04
CA PHE A 142 -14.92 1.60 -9.37
C PHE A 142 -14.70 2.92 -8.62
N THR A 143 -13.58 3.04 -7.89
CA THR A 143 -13.25 4.25 -7.13
C THR A 143 -13.03 5.46 -8.06
N LEU A 144 -12.37 5.26 -9.20
CA LEU A 144 -12.12 6.32 -10.18
C LEU A 144 -13.38 6.79 -10.91
N VAL A 145 -14.31 5.87 -11.18
CA VAL A 145 -15.61 6.20 -11.79
C VAL A 145 -16.47 7.00 -10.83
N MET A 146 -16.49 6.62 -9.54
CA MET A 146 -17.33 7.28 -8.53
C MET A 146 -16.77 8.63 -8.03
N SER A 147 -15.47 8.86 -8.12
CA SER A 147 -14.81 10.04 -7.53
C SER A 147 -14.72 11.29 -8.42
N ASN A 148 -15.42 11.35 -9.57
CA ASN A 148 -15.41 12.51 -10.47
C ASN A 148 -13.99 13.08 -10.73
N ASN A 149 -13.05 12.21 -11.11
CA ASN A 149 -11.78 12.56 -11.75
C ASN A 149 -10.62 13.16 -10.92
N SER A 150 -10.60 13.08 -9.59
CA SER A 150 -9.39 13.44 -8.82
C SER A 150 -8.72 12.20 -8.21
N PRO A 151 -7.60 11.73 -8.78
CA PRO A 151 -6.72 10.71 -8.17
C PRO A 151 -5.95 11.25 -6.95
N SER A 152 -6.59 11.95 -5.99
CA SER A 152 -5.89 12.66 -4.91
C SER A 152 -5.07 11.82 -3.91
N ASN A 153 -4.90 10.51 -4.15
CA ASN A 153 -4.01 9.65 -3.37
C ASN A 153 -2.84 9.15 -4.23
N SER A 154 -1.79 9.96 -4.29
CA SER A 154 -0.49 9.65 -4.89
C SER A 154 0.09 8.30 -4.39
N TYR A 155 -0.21 7.89 -3.16
CA TYR A 155 0.24 6.62 -2.57
C TYR A 155 -0.20 5.34 -3.31
N PHE A 156 -1.24 5.40 -4.16
CA PHE A 156 -1.64 4.24 -4.95
C PHE A 156 -0.67 3.95 -6.09
N SER A 157 0.08 4.93 -6.59
CA SER A 157 0.96 4.74 -7.74
C SER A 157 2.11 3.78 -7.41
N ASP A 158 2.71 3.90 -6.22
CA ASP A 158 3.72 2.95 -5.75
C ASP A 158 3.16 1.54 -5.60
N ILE A 159 1.95 1.41 -5.03
CA ILE A 159 1.29 0.11 -4.88
C ILE A 159 0.99 -0.49 -6.26
N ILE A 160 0.41 0.28 -7.18
CA ILE A 160 0.12 -0.17 -8.54
C ILE A 160 1.42 -0.62 -9.23
N TYR A 161 2.48 0.19 -9.17
CA TYR A 161 3.77 -0.14 -9.76
C TYR A 161 4.33 -1.45 -9.20
N PHE A 162 4.32 -1.61 -7.87
CA PHE A 162 4.71 -2.85 -7.21
C PHE A 162 3.87 -4.04 -7.70
N LEU A 163 2.54 -3.93 -7.72
CA LEU A 163 1.64 -5.01 -8.14
C LEU A 163 1.88 -5.42 -9.58
N LEU A 164 2.03 -4.46 -10.50
CA LEU A 164 2.33 -4.75 -11.91
C LEU A 164 3.63 -5.54 -12.05
N ASN A 165 4.64 -5.25 -11.23
CA ASN A 165 5.92 -5.97 -11.24
C ASN A 165 5.85 -7.36 -10.59
N GLN A 166 4.80 -7.66 -9.82
CA GLN A 166 4.56 -9.01 -9.28
C GLN A 166 3.80 -9.92 -10.24
N MET A 167 3.21 -9.35 -11.30
CA MET A 167 2.39 -10.09 -12.26
C MET A 167 3.24 -10.70 -13.38
N ASN A 168 2.83 -11.88 -13.84
CA ASN A 168 3.30 -12.44 -15.10
C ASN A 168 2.68 -11.71 -16.31
N GLU A 169 3.19 -11.99 -17.50
CA GLU A 169 2.78 -11.31 -18.74
C GLU A 169 1.30 -11.49 -19.07
N ASN A 170 0.74 -12.68 -18.85
CA ASN A 170 -0.68 -12.96 -19.13
C ASN A 170 -1.59 -12.18 -18.17
N GLN A 171 -1.26 -12.16 -16.88
CA GLN A 171 -1.96 -11.37 -15.86
C GLN A 171 -1.92 -9.88 -16.21
N ARG A 172 -0.72 -9.34 -16.51
CA ARG A 172 -0.56 -7.93 -16.90
C ARG A 172 -1.38 -7.59 -18.14
N THR A 173 -1.34 -8.45 -19.16
CA THR A 173 -2.10 -8.24 -20.40
C THR A 173 -3.59 -8.13 -20.13
N GLY A 174 -4.16 -9.05 -19.33
CA GLY A 174 -5.58 -9.01 -18.96
C GLY A 174 -5.95 -7.73 -18.18
N ILE A 175 -5.08 -7.30 -17.27
CA ILE A 175 -5.25 -6.04 -16.54
C ILE A 175 -5.17 -4.82 -17.48
N PHE A 176 -4.20 -4.78 -18.40
CA PHE A 176 -4.02 -3.65 -19.32
C PHE A 176 -5.18 -3.50 -20.28
N GLN A 177 -5.68 -4.61 -20.84
CA GLN A 177 -6.84 -4.61 -21.74
C GLN A 177 -8.07 -3.95 -21.13
N ARG A 178 -8.23 -4.04 -19.80
CA ARG A 178 -9.40 -3.53 -19.10
C ARG A 178 -9.16 -2.18 -18.41
N TYR A 179 -7.95 -1.96 -17.90
CA TYR A 179 -7.68 -0.89 -16.93
C TYR A 179 -6.58 0.08 -17.35
N ALA A 180 -5.97 -0.04 -18.54
CA ALA A 180 -4.83 0.78 -18.97
C ALA A 180 -5.03 2.30 -18.75
N TYR A 181 -6.17 2.84 -19.19
CA TYR A 181 -6.49 4.27 -19.03
C TYR A 181 -6.53 4.69 -17.54
N HIS A 182 -7.15 3.87 -16.69
CA HIS A 182 -7.30 4.13 -15.27
C HIS A 182 -5.97 4.07 -14.54
N ILE A 183 -5.13 3.09 -14.88
CA ILE A 183 -3.80 2.92 -14.31
C ILE A 183 -2.92 4.12 -14.65
N LEU A 184 -2.85 4.51 -15.93
CA LEU A 184 -2.00 5.61 -16.38
C LEU A 184 -2.34 6.94 -15.71
N LYS A 185 -3.62 7.16 -15.42
CA LYS A 185 -4.08 8.36 -14.73
C LYS A 185 -3.46 8.54 -13.34
N HIS A 186 -3.09 7.46 -12.65
CA HIS A 186 -2.40 7.54 -11.34
C HIS A 186 -0.94 7.98 -11.47
N PHE A 187 -0.27 7.63 -12.56
CA PHE A 187 1.12 8.00 -12.80
C PHE A 187 1.29 9.43 -13.35
N MET A 188 0.19 10.08 -13.74
CA MET A 188 0.19 11.49 -14.18
C MET A 188 0.36 12.48 -13.02
N GLU A 189 0.19 12.05 -11.77
CA GLU A 189 0.33 12.92 -10.61
C GLU A 189 1.76 12.96 -10.09
N PHE A 190 2.15 14.12 -9.55
CA PHE A 190 3.43 14.24 -8.85
C PHE A 190 3.47 13.31 -7.64
N PRO A 191 4.61 12.64 -7.36
CA PRO A 191 5.92 12.74 -8.04
C PRO A 191 6.15 11.74 -9.19
N TYR A 192 5.14 10.99 -9.63
CA TYR A 192 5.34 9.80 -10.46
C TYR A 192 5.44 10.06 -11.97
N GLY A 193 5.50 11.32 -12.40
CA GLY A 193 5.62 11.67 -13.82
C GLY A 193 6.84 11.04 -14.53
N GLY A 194 7.93 10.76 -13.79
CA GLY A 194 9.06 10.02 -14.34
C GLY A 194 8.75 8.55 -14.66
N MET A 195 7.90 7.91 -13.87
CA MET A 195 7.42 6.54 -14.10
C MET A 195 6.31 6.48 -15.15
N PHE A 196 5.62 7.59 -15.40
CA PHE A 196 4.53 7.65 -16.38
C PHE A 196 4.95 7.15 -17.75
N LEU A 197 6.08 7.62 -18.27
CA LEU A 197 6.56 7.25 -19.61
C LEU A 197 6.90 5.75 -19.71
N GLU A 198 7.51 5.18 -18.66
CA GLU A 198 7.79 3.76 -18.58
C GLU A 198 6.48 2.95 -18.65
N ILE A 199 5.51 3.30 -17.81
CA ILE A 199 4.22 2.61 -17.75
C ILE A 199 3.36 2.83 -18.99
N GLU A 200 3.41 4.02 -19.59
CA GLU A 200 2.71 4.37 -20.84
C GLU A 200 3.22 3.51 -22.00
N SER A 201 4.53 3.33 -22.10
CA SER A 201 5.14 2.50 -23.15
C SER A 201 4.65 1.04 -23.10
N MET A 202 4.37 0.53 -21.90
CA MET A 202 3.82 -0.81 -21.68
C MET A 202 2.35 -0.92 -22.08
N MET A 203 1.59 0.18 -22.04
CA MET A 203 0.13 0.19 -22.14
C MET A 203 -0.42 0.85 -23.41
N GLN A 204 0.41 1.52 -24.21
CA GLN A 204 0.00 2.31 -25.37
C GLN A 204 -0.94 1.57 -26.35
N ASN A 205 -0.72 0.26 -26.54
CA ASN A 205 -1.48 -0.58 -27.47
C ASN A 205 -2.86 -0.99 -26.94
N TYR A 206 -3.13 -0.77 -25.65
CA TYR A 206 -4.39 -1.10 -25.00
C TYR A 206 -5.32 0.10 -24.85
N LEU A 207 -4.88 1.29 -25.27
CA LEU A 207 -5.66 2.51 -25.22
C LEU A 207 -6.44 2.74 -26.51
N THR A 208 -7.66 3.26 -26.38
CA THR A 208 -8.39 3.81 -27.53
C THR A 208 -7.82 5.18 -27.93
N TYR A 209 -8.17 5.64 -29.13
CA TYR A 209 -7.77 6.97 -29.59
C TYR A 209 -8.27 8.07 -28.64
N ASP A 210 -9.52 7.99 -28.19
CA ASP A 210 -10.11 8.98 -27.28
C ASP A 210 -9.44 8.97 -25.90
N GLN A 211 -9.10 7.79 -25.38
CA GLN A 211 -8.36 7.64 -24.13
C GLN A 211 -6.97 8.27 -24.23
N ARG A 212 -6.22 8.00 -25.31
CA ARG A 212 -4.91 8.64 -25.55
C ARG A 212 -5.03 10.16 -25.59
N LYS A 213 -6.00 10.68 -26.33
CA LYS A 213 -6.24 12.13 -26.43
C LYS A 213 -6.61 12.76 -25.08
N ALA A 214 -7.42 12.06 -24.27
CA ALA A 214 -7.79 12.50 -22.93
C ALA A 214 -6.58 12.52 -21.97
N LEU A 215 -5.74 11.49 -22.03
CA LEU A 215 -4.50 11.40 -21.25
C LEU A 215 -3.54 12.53 -21.61
N GLU A 216 -3.29 12.75 -22.90
CA GLU A 216 -2.43 13.85 -23.37
C GLU A 216 -2.92 15.21 -22.88
N LYS A 217 -4.22 15.49 -23.04
CA LYS A 217 -4.83 16.73 -22.54
C LYS A 217 -4.58 16.93 -21.04
N ARG A 218 -4.77 15.88 -20.23
CA ARG A 218 -4.59 15.92 -18.77
C ARG A 218 -3.13 16.10 -18.37
N TYR A 219 -2.21 15.47 -19.09
CA TYR A 219 -0.77 15.63 -18.86
C TYR A 219 -0.33 17.07 -19.10
N GLN A 220 -0.79 17.69 -20.20
CA GLN A 220 -0.54 19.10 -20.51
C GLN A 220 -1.12 20.05 -19.45
N GLU A 221 -2.34 19.79 -18.96
CA GLU A 221 -2.95 20.56 -17.86
C GLU A 221 -2.13 20.46 -16.57
N THR A 222 -1.62 19.27 -16.26
CA THR A 222 -0.82 19.00 -15.07
C THR A 222 0.52 19.72 -15.12
N ILE A 223 1.23 19.65 -16.26
CA ILE A 223 2.48 20.40 -16.48
C ILE A 223 2.25 21.90 -16.29
N ARG A 224 1.20 22.45 -16.92
CA ARG A 224 0.85 23.87 -16.77
C ARG A 224 0.66 24.24 -15.30
N TYR A 225 -0.11 23.45 -14.56
CA TYR A 225 -0.35 23.70 -13.14
C TYR A 225 0.94 23.78 -12.32
N PHE A 226 1.89 22.85 -12.52
CA PHE A 226 3.16 22.85 -11.81
C PHE A 226 4.10 24.00 -12.23
N VAL A 227 4.15 24.33 -13.52
CA VAL A 227 4.96 25.45 -14.04
C VAL A 227 4.46 26.79 -13.51
N PHE A 228 3.14 27.03 -13.46
CA PHE A 228 2.57 28.29 -12.94
C PHE A 228 2.73 28.46 -11.43
N ARG A 229 2.74 27.37 -10.64
CA ARG A 229 2.99 27.46 -9.19
C ARG A 229 4.45 27.71 -8.83
N THR A 230 5.38 27.16 -9.60
CA THR A 230 6.83 27.34 -9.35
C THR A 230 7.33 28.72 -9.79
N SER A 231 6.70 29.34 -10.79
CA SER A 231 7.05 30.69 -11.25
C SER A 231 6.43 31.83 -10.42
N GLY A 232 5.43 31.55 -9.58
CA GLY A 232 4.78 32.54 -8.70
C GLY A 232 5.41 32.73 -7.31
N SER A 233 6.56 32.11 -7.03
CA SER A 233 7.23 32.16 -5.70
C SER A 233 8.52 32.99 -5.67
N ASN A 234 8.82 33.77 -6.71
CA ASN A 234 9.95 34.72 -6.76
C ASN A 234 9.48 36.19 -6.74
N SER A 235 8.56 36.55 -5.85
CA SER A 235 8.27 37.95 -5.53
C SER A 235 7.80 38.08 -4.09
N ARG A 236 8.75 38.11 -3.15
CA ARG A 236 8.69 38.84 -1.87
C ARG A 236 10.05 38.84 -1.21
#